data_AF-S9VY97-F1
#
_entry.id   AF-S9VY97-F1
#
_cell.length_a   1.000
_cell.length_b   1.000
_cell.length_c   1.000
_cell.angle_alpha   90.00
_cell.angle_beta   90.00
_cell.angle_gamma   90.00
#
_symmetry.space_group_name_H-M   'P 1'
#
loop_
_entity.id
_entity.type
_entity.pdbx_description
1 polymer ?
#
loop_
_entity_poly.entity_id
_entity_poly.type
_entity_poly.pdbx_seq_one_letter_code
_entity_poly.pdbx_strand_id
1 'polypeptide(L)'
;MRGIVPVVMAGILGIYGLIVSVIICNNMKTSGYPLFSGYMHLGAGLAAGFASLAAGYAIGVVGDICCYAYAKTERIFVPMILMLIFAEALGLFGLITALLMNNRANSVIGQCTS
;
A
#
# COMPACT_ATOMS: atom_id res chain seq x y z
N MET A 1 -19.24 13.84 13.55
CA MET A 1 -18.77 13.43 12.21
C MET A 1 -17.24 13.34 12.09
N ARG A 2 -16.43 13.88 13.02
CA ARG A 2 -14.95 13.87 12.92
C ARG A 2 -14.28 12.50 13.16
N GLY A 3 -14.99 11.52 13.73
CA GLY A 3 -14.45 10.19 14.04
C GLY A 3 -14.35 9.21 12.86
N ILE A 4 -14.77 9.60 11.65
CA ILE A 4 -14.73 8.72 10.46
C ILE A 4 -13.35 8.65 9.79
N VAL A 5 -12.43 9.54 10.19
CA VAL A 5 -11.10 9.69 9.57
C VAL A 5 -10.30 8.36 9.49
N PRO A 6 -10.20 7.54 10.57
CA PRO A 6 -9.48 6.27 10.50
C PRO A 6 -10.08 5.28 9.49
N VAL A 7 -11.41 5.28 9.34
CA VAL A 7 -12.11 4.41 8.39
C VAL A 7 -11.81 4.80 6.95
N VAL A 8 -11.82 6.11 6.66
CA VAL A 8 -11.47 6.62 5.32
C VAL A 8 -10.00 6.28 5.00
N MET A 9 -9.10 6.47 5.96
CA MET A 9 -7.68 6.13 5.78
C MET A 9 -7.48 4.63 5.54
N ALA A 10 -8.16 3.75 6.27
CA ALA A 10 -8.12 2.31 5.99
C ALA A 10 -8.59 1.96 4.56
N GLY A 11 -9.57 2.69 4.03
CA GLY A 11 -10.05 2.52 2.65
C GLY A 11 -9.00 2.83 1.58
N ILE A 12 -8.15 3.84 1.81
CA ILE A 12 -7.11 4.26 0.86
C ILE A 12 -6.07 3.15 0.65
N LEU A 13 -5.74 2.37 1.69
CA LEU A 13 -4.78 1.26 1.58
C LEU A 13 -5.27 0.15 0.63
N GLY A 14 -6.58 -0.06 0.54
CA GLY A 14 -7.17 -0.99 -0.45
C GLY A 14 -6.93 -0.52 -1.89
N ILE A 15 -6.95 0.79 -2.12
CA ILE A 15 -6.69 1.38 -3.44
C ILE A 15 -5.23 1.14 -3.85
N TYR A 16 -4.26 1.18 -2.93
CA TYR A 16 -2.87 0.87 -3.25
C TYR A 16 -2.68 -0.55 -3.77
N GLY A 17 -3.32 -1.53 -3.14
CA GLY A 17 -3.29 -2.93 -3.60
C GLY A 17 -3.93 -3.08 -4.98
N LEU A 18 -5.06 -2.40 -5.22
CA LEU A 18 -5.72 -2.39 -6.53
C LEU A 18 -4.81 -1.82 -7.63
N ILE A 19 -4.16 -0.68 -7.37
CA ILE A 19 -3.24 -0.03 -8.31
C ILE A 19 -2.11 -0.99 -8.71
N VAL A 20 -1.45 -1.64 -7.73
CA VAL A 20 -0.37 -2.59 -8.00
C VAL A 20 -0.87 -3.78 -8.83
N SER A 21 -2.02 -4.34 -8.48
CA SER A 21 -2.62 -5.46 -9.20
C SER A 21 -2.90 -5.12 -10.68
N VAL A 22 -3.52 -3.97 -10.94
CA VAL A 22 -3.86 -3.51 -12.30
C VAL A 22 -2.59 -3.27 -13.13
N ILE A 23 -1.57 -2.65 -12.55
CA ILE A 23 -0.30 -2.38 -13.26
C ILE A 23 0.41 -3.69 -13.60
N ILE A 24 0.45 -4.66 -12.70
CA ILE A 24 1.06 -5.97 -12.97
C ILE A 24 0.28 -6.69 -14.07
N CYS A 25 -1.06 -6.70 -13.99
CA CYS A 25 -1.91 -7.35 -14.99
C CYS A 25 -1.70 -6.81 -16.40
N ASN A 26 -1.46 -5.50 -16.54
CA ASN A 26 -1.21 -4.88 -17.83
C ASN A 26 0.18 -5.22 -18.43
N ASN A 27 1.14 -5.62 -17.59
CA ASN A 27 2.49 -5.98 -18.03
C ASN A 27 2.68 -7.47 -18.35
N MET A 28 1.71 -8.33 -18.00
CA MET A 28 1.78 -9.76 -18.32
C MET A 28 1.45 -10.01 -19.79
N LYS A 29 2.39 -10.65 -20.51
CA LYS A 29 2.24 -11.05 -21.92
C LYS A 29 2.25 -12.57 -22.04
N THR A 30 1.38 -13.12 -22.90
CA THR A 30 1.24 -14.57 -23.13
C THR A 30 2.47 -15.21 -23.79
N SER A 31 3.24 -14.43 -24.56
CA SER A 31 4.44 -14.87 -25.26
C SER A 31 5.64 -14.00 -24.88
N GLY A 32 6.69 -14.60 -24.32
CA GLY A 32 7.93 -13.90 -23.96
C GLY A 32 7.99 -13.33 -22.54
N TYR A 33 7.51 -14.08 -21.53
CA TYR A 33 7.61 -13.67 -20.13
C TYR A 33 8.78 -14.37 -19.42
N PRO A 34 9.89 -13.67 -19.13
CA PRO A 34 11.04 -14.28 -18.48
C PRO A 34 10.75 -14.57 -17.00
N LEU A 35 11.32 -15.67 -16.49
CA LEU A 35 11.14 -16.12 -15.09
C LEU A 35 11.52 -15.03 -14.07
N PHE A 36 12.54 -14.22 -14.39
CA PHE A 36 12.94 -13.06 -13.58
C PHE A 36 11.81 -12.03 -13.41
N SER A 37 11.08 -11.72 -14.49
CA SER A 37 9.92 -10.81 -14.43
C SER A 37 8.82 -11.42 -13.55
N GLY A 38 8.59 -12.73 -13.68
CA GLY A 38 7.71 -13.51 -12.80
C GLY A 38 7.98 -13.31 -11.30
N TYR A 39 9.21 -13.55 -10.87
CA TYR A 39 9.59 -13.37 -9.48
C TYR A 39 9.55 -11.90 -9.02
N MET A 40 9.88 -10.96 -9.91
CA MET A 40 9.79 -9.52 -9.61
C MET A 40 8.35 -9.06 -9.41
N HIS A 41 7.41 -9.53 -10.25
CA HIS A 41 5.99 -9.22 -10.09
C HIS A 41 5.38 -9.86 -8.84
N LEU A 42 5.77 -11.09 -8.49
CA LEU A 42 5.40 -11.72 -7.23
C LEU A 42 5.92 -10.93 -6.01
N GLY A 43 7.21 -10.55 -6.05
CA GLY A 43 7.84 -9.74 -5.01
C GLY A 43 7.21 -8.36 -4.86
N ALA A 44 6.87 -7.69 -5.97
CA ALA A 44 6.19 -6.40 -5.97
C ALA A 44 4.81 -6.48 -5.32
N GLY A 45 4.01 -7.52 -5.64
CA GLY A 45 2.71 -7.74 -5.03
C GLY A 45 2.79 -8.02 -3.52
N LEU A 46 3.74 -8.86 -3.10
CA LEU A 46 3.94 -9.18 -1.68
C LEU A 46 4.45 -7.99 -0.87
N ALA A 47 5.39 -7.20 -1.42
CA ALA A 47 5.93 -6.01 -0.75
C ALA A 47 4.83 -4.97 -0.47
N ALA A 48 4.03 -4.63 -1.49
CA ALA A 48 2.91 -3.71 -1.30
C ALA A 48 1.82 -4.30 -0.39
N GLY A 49 1.50 -5.59 -0.54
CA GLY A 49 0.48 -6.27 0.26
C GLY A 49 0.79 -6.29 1.76
N PHE A 50 1.98 -6.74 2.15
CA PHE A 50 2.37 -6.80 3.56
C PHE A 50 2.58 -5.42 4.17
N ALA A 51 3.10 -4.45 3.42
CA ALA A 51 3.23 -3.07 3.89
C ALA A 51 1.85 -2.45 4.18
N SER A 52 0.88 -2.62 3.26
CA SER A 52 -0.50 -2.15 3.46
C SER A 52 -1.22 -2.90 4.58
N LEU A 53 -0.94 -4.20 4.78
CA LEU A 53 -1.52 -4.95 5.90
C LEU A 53 -1.00 -4.42 7.26
N ALA A 54 0.30 -4.20 7.37
CA ALA A 54 0.92 -3.67 8.59
C ALA A 54 0.43 -2.24 8.89
N ALA A 55 0.35 -1.38 7.87
CA ALA A 55 -0.18 -0.03 7.98
C ALA A 55 -1.66 -0.03 8.40
N GLY A 56 -2.49 -0.89 7.79
CA GLY A 56 -3.90 -1.05 8.14
C GLY A 56 -4.10 -1.54 9.58
N TYR A 57 -3.26 -2.45 10.05
CA TYR A 57 -3.28 -2.90 11.45
C TYR A 57 -2.94 -1.76 12.42
N ALA A 58 -1.90 -0.97 12.12
CA ALA A 58 -1.54 0.20 12.93
C ALA A 58 -2.66 1.25 12.97
N ILE A 59 -3.28 1.56 11.82
CA ILE A 59 -4.43 2.48 11.72
C ILE A 59 -5.62 1.97 12.53
N GLY A 60 -5.90 0.67 12.49
CA GLY A 60 -7.00 0.05 13.23
C GLY A 60 -6.82 0.20 14.75
N VAL A 61 -5.64 -0.13 15.27
CA VAL A 61 -5.34 -0.04 16.71
C VAL A 61 -5.32 1.41 17.18
N VAL A 62 -4.65 2.31 16.45
CA VAL A 62 -4.61 3.74 16.79
C VAL A 62 -6.00 4.35 16.70
N GLY A 63 -6.78 3.99 15.67
CA GLY A 63 -8.14 4.47 15.46
C GLY A 63 -9.09 4.12 16.60
N ASP A 64 -9.07 2.87 17.07
CA ASP A 64 -9.93 2.40 18.17
C ASP A 64 -9.67 3.17 19.48
N ILE A 65 -8.40 3.19 19.92
CA ILE A 65 -7.99 3.84 21.16
C ILE A 65 -8.22 5.36 21.09
N CYS A 66 -7.89 5.99 19.97
CA CYS A 66 -8.05 7.44 19.83
C CYS A 66 -9.51 7.85 19.71
N CYS A 67 -10.38 7.04 19.11
CA CYS A 67 -11.82 7.32 19.02
C CYS A 67 -12.45 7.32 20.42
N TYR A 68 -12.08 6.35 21.26
CA TYR A 68 -12.47 6.32 22.67
C TYR A 68 -11.95 7.54 23.45
N ALA A 69 -10.69 7.92 23.25
CA ALA A 69 -10.11 9.10 23.90
C ALA A 69 -10.77 10.41 23.44
N TYR A 70 -11.10 10.52 22.15
CA TYR A 70 -11.78 11.68 21.57
C TYR A 70 -13.17 11.90 22.18
N ALA A 71 -13.89 10.83 22.52
CA ALA A 71 -15.18 10.93 23.22
C ALA A 71 -15.07 11.60 24.60
N LYS A 72 -13.88 11.54 25.24
CA LYS A 72 -13.61 12.20 26.53
C LYS A 72 -13.09 13.62 26.38
N THR A 73 -12.30 13.91 25.34
CA THR A 73 -11.70 15.24 25.14
C THR A 73 -11.39 15.49 23.67
N GLU A 74 -11.95 16.56 23.10
CA GLU A 74 -11.81 16.87 21.67
C GLU A 74 -10.40 17.34 21.25
N ARG A 75 -9.56 17.77 22.21
CA ARG A 75 -8.17 18.22 21.94
C ARG A 75 -7.26 17.12 21.41
N ILE A 76 -7.67 15.86 21.50
CA ILE A 76 -6.91 14.67 21.06
C ILE A 76 -7.01 14.47 19.53
N PHE A 77 -7.86 15.24 18.84
CA PHE A 77 -8.06 15.11 17.40
C PHE A 77 -6.79 15.37 16.56
N VAL A 78 -6.03 16.42 16.89
CA VAL A 78 -4.80 16.76 16.16
C VAL A 78 -3.71 15.67 16.32
N PRO A 79 -3.38 15.20 17.55
CA PRO A 79 -2.41 14.12 17.69
C PRO A 79 -2.88 12.79 17.10
N MET A 80 -4.19 12.50 17.10
CA MET A 80 -4.76 11.35 16.37
C MET A 80 -4.41 11.40 14.88
N ILE A 81 -4.63 12.54 14.21
CA ILE A 81 -4.31 12.68 12.77
C ILE A 81 -2.80 12.50 12.53
N LEU A 82 -1.95 13.11 13.37
CA LEU A 82 -0.51 13.00 13.21
C LEU A 82 -0.04 11.54 13.26
N MET A 83 -0.54 10.75 14.23
CA MET A 83 -0.22 9.33 14.33
C MET A 83 -0.71 8.54 13.11
N LEU A 84 -1.91 8.84 12.61
CA LEU A 84 -2.47 8.17 11.43
C LEU A 84 -1.68 8.44 10.15
N ILE A 85 -1.15 9.66 9.97
CA ILE A 85 -0.29 9.99 8.81
C ILE A 85 1.01 9.18 8.83
N PHE A 86 1.65 9.03 9.99
CA PHE A 86 2.86 8.21 10.11
C PHE A 86 2.57 6.72 9.86
N ALA A 87 1.41 6.22 10.29
CA ALA A 87 0.99 4.86 10.00
C ALA A 87 0.73 4.65 8.49
N GLU A 88 0.11 5.62 7.82
CA GLU A 88 -0.19 5.57 6.39
C GLU A 88 1.07 5.62 5.51
N ALA A 89 2.11 6.36 5.92
CA ALA A 89 3.39 6.41 5.22
C ALA A 89 4.02 5.03 4.98
N LEU A 90 3.77 4.06 5.87
CA LEU A 90 4.22 2.67 5.69
C LEU A 90 3.61 2.01 4.43
N GLY A 91 2.31 2.26 4.18
CA GLY A 91 1.62 1.76 2.98
C GLY A 91 2.14 2.43 1.70
N LEU A 92 2.42 3.73 1.76
CA LEU A 92 3.00 4.47 0.64
C LEU A 92 4.40 3.96 0.27
N PHE A 93 5.24 3.62 1.24
CA PHE A 93 6.54 3.01 0.96
C PHE A 93 6.41 1.64 0.28
N GLY A 94 5.43 0.83 0.68
CA GLY A 94 5.09 -0.42 0.00
C GLY A 94 4.67 -0.23 -1.46
N LEU A 95 3.85 0.79 -1.74
CA LEU A 95 3.43 1.13 -3.10
C LEU A 95 4.63 1.56 -3.96
N ILE A 96 5.48 2.46 -3.46
CA ILE A 96 6.63 2.99 -4.21
C ILE A 96 7.62 1.86 -4.55
N THR A 97 7.90 0.98 -3.59
CA THR A 97 8.80 -0.16 -3.81
C THR A 97 8.25 -1.13 -4.87
N ALA A 98 6.95 -1.44 -4.84
CA ALA A 98 6.31 -2.26 -5.86
C ALA A 98 6.37 -1.63 -7.26
N LEU A 99 6.19 -0.31 -7.38
CA LEU A 99 6.31 0.42 -8.64
C LEU A 99 7.74 0.40 -9.18
N LEU A 100 8.75 0.57 -8.33
CA LEU A 100 10.15 0.48 -8.74
C LEU A 100 10.52 -0.93 -9.24
N MET A 101 10.03 -1.97 -8.56
CA MET A 101 10.22 -3.36 -8.99
C MET A 101 9.55 -3.63 -10.34
N ASN A 102 8.33 -3.13 -10.55
CA ASN A 102 7.61 -3.26 -11.82
C ASN A 102 8.37 -2.61 -13.00
N ASN A 103 8.90 -1.41 -12.79
CA ASN A 103 9.70 -0.71 -13.80
C ASN A 103 10.94 -1.52 -14.23
N ARG A 104 11.65 -2.11 -13.26
CA ARG A 104 12.81 -2.98 -13.56
C ARG A 104 12.41 -4.28 -14.25
N ALA A 105 11.28 -4.88 -13.88
CA ALA A 105 10.76 -6.08 -14.53
C ALA A 105 10.51 -5.83 -16.03
N ASN A 106 9.95 -4.66 -16.38
CA ASN A 106 9.69 -4.28 -17.77
C ASN A 106 10.97 -4.02 -18.58
N SER A 107 12.02 -3.43 -17.97
CA SER A 107 13.31 -3.22 -18.64
C SER A 107 13.97 -4.53 -19.10
N VAL A 108 13.79 -5.63 -18.35
CA VAL A 108 14.35 -6.94 -18.70
C VAL A 108 13.55 -7.63 -19.81
N ILE A 109 12.22 -7.44 -19.84
CA ILE A 109 11.38 -7.97 -20.93
C ILE A 109 11.84 -7.42 -22.30
N GLY A 110 12.26 -6.16 -22.37
CA GLY A 110 12.75 -5.55 -23.62
C GLY A 110 14.10 -6.07 -24.11
N GLN A 111 14.95 -6.61 -23.21
CA GLN A 111 16.28 -7.13 -23.57
C GLN A 111 16.24 -8.58 -24.06
N CYS A 112 15.23 -9.37 -23.65
CA CYS A 112 15.09 -10.77 -24.07
C CYS A 112 14.37 -10.95 -25.42
N THR A 113 13.91 -9.85 -26.05
CA THR A 113 13.30 -9.83 -27.38
C THR A 113 14.26 -9.38 -28.49
N SER A 114 15.56 -9.28 -28.20
CA SER A 114 16.63 -9.02 -29.18
C SER A 114 17.53 -10.24 -29.34
#